data_AF-H2Z9C2-F1
#
_entry.id   AF-H2Z9C2-F1
#
_cell.length_a   1.000
_cell.length_b   1.000
_cell.length_c   1.000
_cell.angle_alpha   90.00
_cell.angle_beta   90.00
_cell.angle_gamma   90.00
#
_symmetry.space_group_name_H-M   'P 1'
#
loop_
_entity.id
_entity.type
_entity.pdbx_description
1 polymer ?
#
loop_
_entity_poly.entity_id
_entity_poly.type
_entity_poly.pdbx_seq_one_letter_code
_entity_poly.pdbx_strand_id
1 'polypeptide(L)'
;MELRIFDSYELPNTLEECELLGQGSFGEVRKALHPSLGDVALKLFQLTGDCKEVQRQKKEFENEAKILQRMNHPNIVQFYGIVSIFSHEGIVMEYMAGKNLQSLIESKKKNDWAWSERHRLLCQLAEAIGYLHTHDKTKAYIHGDIKPENILMSSSMQLKLADFGSANIRDKTECIPSLVVPHSKQHTWPYTAPEFLKDLFMEKSTAMDIYSFGVVMYEILTKQRAYSDAKVGSEVVCLLIISKMERPNAAPLNEIETELKKTPCEDLKNFDKLRKLMQQCWQQDPSKRPNITKILRKLSDDKCEAHDDGNISLGILEDTLPPYPPPKPPMRQASDVNWGFFHSPNLKIVNTKINKKVSLVKGDITKQKVHAIVNCTNTTLHPGGGLHVDDVIHAAAGPELLKECIKLGGCKVGEAKITLAYKLPSKHVIHTVGPIGMNVRALDSCYLNCLNLLRLNKLKSIAFPCISAGFHGYPNSEAAKIALLSVRKWLEQHHTTVDRIIFCIFNNLDLVIYEELFKTYFPK
;
A
#
# COMPACT_ATOMS: atom_id res chain seq x y z
N MET A 1 6.77 -3.51 -15.63
CA MET A 1 5.30 -3.38 -15.72
C MET A 1 4.91 -2.18 -14.88
N GLU A 2 4.33 -1.14 -15.47
CA GLU A 2 3.91 0.05 -14.72
C GLU A 2 2.77 -0.32 -13.76
N LEU A 3 2.78 0.27 -12.56
CA LEU A 3 1.71 0.06 -11.58
C LEU A 3 0.46 0.82 -12.04
N ARG A 4 -0.70 0.17 -12.05
CA ARG A 4 -1.97 0.87 -12.23
C ARG A 4 -2.20 1.77 -11.01
N ILE A 5 -2.41 3.05 -11.25
CA ILE A 5 -2.74 4.03 -10.23
C ILE A 5 -4.21 4.38 -10.42
N PHE A 6 -5.02 4.11 -9.41
CA PHE A 6 -6.41 4.55 -9.36
C PHE A 6 -6.45 6.00 -8.89
N ASP A 7 -7.32 6.80 -9.50
CA ASP A 7 -7.51 8.20 -9.16
C ASP A 7 -8.86 8.46 -8.49
N SER A 8 -9.09 9.74 -8.19
CA SER A 8 -10.28 10.28 -7.54
C SER A 8 -11.60 10.06 -8.28
N TYR A 9 -11.57 9.66 -9.55
CA TYR A 9 -12.76 9.36 -10.36
C TYR A 9 -13.12 7.87 -10.34
N GLU A 10 -12.15 7.02 -10.03
CA GLU A 10 -12.29 5.57 -9.99
C GLU A 10 -12.60 5.04 -8.59
N LEU A 11 -12.12 5.72 -7.54
CA LEU A 11 -12.35 5.33 -6.14
C LEU A 11 -12.82 6.51 -5.29
N PRO A 12 -13.55 6.25 -4.19
CA PRO A 12 -14.04 7.28 -3.28
C PRO A 12 -12.92 8.21 -2.80
N ASN A 13 -13.22 9.50 -2.78
CA ASN A 13 -12.29 10.50 -2.30
C ASN A 13 -12.38 10.72 -0.80
N THR A 14 -13.38 10.17 -0.11
CA THR A 14 -13.55 10.24 1.36
C THR A 14 -13.41 8.86 2.01
N LEU A 15 -12.80 8.78 3.21
CA LEU A 15 -12.78 7.54 4.00
C LEU A 15 -14.18 7.19 4.53
N GLU A 16 -15.05 8.20 4.69
CA GLU A 16 -16.44 8.07 5.16
C GLU A 16 -17.33 7.33 4.16
N GLU A 17 -16.99 7.39 2.87
CA GLU A 17 -17.62 6.60 1.80
C GLU A 17 -17.15 5.13 1.79
N CYS A 18 -16.16 4.77 2.61
CA CYS A 18 -15.58 3.44 2.66
C CYS A 18 -15.88 2.74 4.00
N GLU A 19 -16.43 1.53 3.95
CA GLU A 19 -16.73 0.71 5.14
C GLU A 19 -15.45 0.11 5.73
N LEU A 20 -15.19 0.29 7.02
CA LEU A 20 -14.04 -0.31 7.69
C LEU A 20 -14.21 -1.83 7.83
N LEU A 21 -13.33 -2.61 7.22
CA LEU A 21 -13.31 -4.07 7.29
C LEU A 21 -12.40 -4.59 8.40
N GLY A 22 -11.31 -3.88 8.68
CA GLY A 22 -10.36 -4.25 9.73
C GLY A 22 -9.25 -3.23 9.92
N GLN A 23 -8.62 -3.26 11.09
CA GLN A 23 -7.49 -2.39 11.43
C GLN A 23 -6.37 -3.25 12.01
N GLY A 24 -5.14 -3.00 11.54
CA GLY A 24 -3.94 -3.73 11.95
C GLY A 24 -2.73 -2.82 12.11
N SER A 25 -1.57 -3.42 12.38
CA SER A 25 -0.30 -2.71 12.57
C SER A 25 0.20 -1.96 11.33
N PHE A 26 -0.22 -2.40 10.14
CA PHE A 26 0.19 -1.84 8.85
C PHE A 26 -0.78 -0.78 8.30
N GLY A 27 -1.89 -0.53 9.01
CA GLY A 27 -2.92 0.42 8.62
C GLY A 27 -4.34 -0.17 8.70
N GLU A 28 -5.25 0.36 7.90
CA GLU A 28 -6.67 -0.04 7.89
C GLU A 28 -7.06 -0.63 6.54
N VAL A 29 -7.96 -1.60 6.55
CA VAL A 29 -8.57 -2.18 5.35
C VAL A 29 -10.01 -1.72 5.28
N ARG A 30 -10.39 -1.11 4.17
CA ARG A 30 -11.76 -0.65 3.92
C ARG A 30 -12.35 -1.25 2.66
N LYS A 31 -13.67 -1.39 2.61
CA LYS A 31 -14.43 -1.71 1.41
C LYS A 31 -14.78 -0.42 0.67
N ALA A 32 -14.64 -0.43 -0.65
CA ALA A 32 -15.09 0.66 -1.52
C ALA A 32 -15.78 0.10 -2.77
N LEU A 33 -16.62 0.91 -3.41
CA LEU A 33 -17.26 0.57 -4.69
C LEU A 33 -16.50 1.23 -5.84
N HIS A 34 -15.98 0.43 -6.77
CA HIS A 34 -15.33 0.90 -7.99
C HIS A 34 -16.28 0.77 -9.20
N PRO A 35 -16.47 1.81 -10.04
CA PRO A 35 -17.48 1.81 -11.12
C PRO A 35 -17.40 0.63 -12.10
N SER A 36 -16.19 0.14 -12.41
CA SER A 36 -16.00 -0.98 -13.34
C SER A 36 -15.55 -2.30 -12.71
N LEU A 37 -15.12 -2.29 -11.45
CA LEU A 37 -14.60 -3.49 -10.76
C LEU A 37 -15.59 -4.02 -9.72
N GLY A 38 -16.62 -3.23 -9.37
CA GLY A 38 -17.54 -3.55 -8.29
C GLY A 38 -16.90 -3.31 -6.93
N ASP A 39 -17.26 -4.13 -5.95
CA ASP A 39 -16.69 -4.04 -4.59
C ASP A 39 -15.18 -4.36 -4.60
N VAL A 40 -14.39 -3.48 -3.99
CA VAL A 40 -12.93 -3.62 -3.82
C VAL A 40 -12.53 -3.46 -2.36
N ALA A 41 -11.40 -4.05 -2.00
CA ALA A 41 -10.74 -3.82 -0.72
C ALA A 41 -9.58 -2.84 -0.88
N LEU A 42 -9.54 -1.83 -0.01
CA LEU A 42 -8.51 -0.81 0.08
C LEU A 42 -7.69 -1.05 1.34
N LYS A 43 -6.46 -1.54 1.21
CA LYS A 43 -5.50 -1.60 2.32
C LYS A 43 -4.73 -0.29 2.35
N LEU A 44 -5.04 0.57 3.30
CA LEU A 44 -4.52 1.92 3.44
C LEU A 44 -3.41 1.96 4.49
N PHE A 45 -2.25 2.45 4.07
CA PHE A 45 -1.06 2.60 4.90
C PHE A 45 -1.00 4.02 5.43
N GLN A 46 -1.03 4.15 6.75
CA GLN A 46 -0.96 5.45 7.40
C GLN A 46 0.51 5.85 7.55
N LEU A 47 0.91 6.91 6.83
CA LEU A 47 2.27 7.45 6.89
C LEU A 47 2.40 8.44 8.05
N THR A 48 2.62 7.92 9.26
CA THR A 48 2.74 8.71 10.50
C THR A 48 4.02 8.39 11.26
N GLY A 49 4.49 9.36 12.05
CA GLY A 49 5.70 9.23 12.86
C GLY A 49 6.84 10.13 12.36
N ASP A 50 8.05 9.85 12.84
CA ASP A 50 9.24 10.58 12.41
C ASP A 50 9.65 10.22 10.96
N CYS A 51 10.65 10.91 10.42
CA CYS A 51 11.10 10.68 9.04
C CYS A 51 11.55 9.23 8.77
N LYS A 52 12.10 8.52 9.77
CA LYS A 52 12.54 7.14 9.60
C LYS A 52 11.34 6.20 9.56
N GLU A 53 10.35 6.45 10.41
CA GLU A 53 9.12 5.67 10.48
C GLU A 53 8.28 5.79 9.20
N VAL A 54 8.13 7.01 8.68
CA VAL A 54 7.45 7.23 7.39
C VAL A 54 8.17 6.55 6.23
N GLN A 55 9.51 6.63 6.18
CA GLN A 55 10.29 5.92 5.17
C GLN A 55 10.14 4.40 5.29
N ARG A 56 10.06 3.88 6.51
CA ARG A 56 9.83 2.46 6.80
C ARG A 56 8.46 2.01 6.29
N GLN A 57 7.39 2.70 6.69
CA GLN A 57 6.02 2.40 6.26
C GLN A 57 5.87 2.47 4.73
N LYS A 58 6.51 3.47 4.09
CA LYS A 58 6.53 3.58 2.63
C LYS A 58 7.22 2.39 1.97
N LYS A 59 8.35 1.93 2.52
CA LYS A 59 9.07 0.75 2.01
C LYS A 59 8.23 -0.52 2.17
N GLU A 60 7.46 -0.65 3.25
CA GLU A 60 6.54 -1.77 3.48
C GLU A 60 5.41 -1.79 2.43
N PHE A 61 4.74 -0.67 2.23
CA PHE A 61 3.74 -0.49 1.16
C PHE A 61 4.31 -0.84 -0.22
N GLU A 62 5.46 -0.26 -0.58
CA GLU A 62 6.08 -0.49 -1.88
C GLU A 62 6.49 -1.96 -2.07
N ASN A 63 6.99 -2.62 -1.02
CA ASN A 63 7.37 -4.02 -1.07
C ASN A 63 6.15 -4.91 -1.29
N GLU A 64 5.08 -4.70 -0.52
CA GLU A 64 3.84 -5.45 -0.64
C GLU A 64 3.22 -5.29 -2.04
N ALA A 65 3.12 -4.04 -2.53
CA ALA A 65 2.61 -3.77 -3.87
C ALA A 65 3.47 -4.43 -4.97
N LYS A 66 4.81 -4.41 -4.86
CA LYS A 66 5.72 -5.05 -5.83
C LYS A 66 5.55 -6.57 -5.86
N ILE A 67 5.33 -7.20 -4.70
CA ILE A 67 5.11 -8.64 -4.60
C ILE A 67 3.75 -8.98 -5.20
N LEU A 68 2.68 -8.33 -4.72
CA LEU A 68 1.31 -8.57 -5.17
C LEU A 68 1.12 -8.33 -6.68
N GLN A 69 1.77 -7.32 -7.26
CA GLN A 69 1.74 -7.07 -8.71
C GLN A 69 2.21 -8.26 -9.56
N ARG A 70 3.07 -9.12 -9.00
CA ARG A 70 3.61 -10.31 -9.68
C ARG A 70 2.76 -11.56 -9.47
N MET A 71 1.74 -11.49 -8.61
CA MET A 71 0.89 -12.62 -8.29
C MET A 71 -0.35 -12.63 -9.18
N ASN A 72 -0.61 -13.77 -9.80
CA ASN A 72 -1.87 -14.05 -10.47
C ASN A 72 -2.21 -15.53 -10.27
N HIS A 73 -3.06 -15.81 -9.29
CA HIS A 73 -3.43 -17.16 -8.91
C HIS A 73 -4.84 -17.20 -8.29
N PRO A 74 -5.68 -18.21 -8.58
CA PRO A 74 -7.05 -18.29 -8.06
C PRO A 74 -7.15 -18.33 -6.53
N ASN A 75 -6.09 -18.74 -5.83
CA ASN A 75 -6.03 -18.82 -4.37
C ASN A 75 -5.13 -17.76 -3.71
N ILE A 76 -4.80 -16.69 -4.44
CA ILE A 76 -4.12 -15.50 -3.89
C ILE A 76 -5.01 -14.29 -4.18
N VAL A 77 -5.08 -13.35 -3.26
CA VAL A 77 -5.85 -12.11 -3.44
C VAL A 77 -5.36 -11.34 -4.67
N GLN A 78 -6.28 -10.98 -5.55
CA GLN A 78 -6.01 -10.30 -6.79
C GLN A 78 -5.70 -8.84 -6.53
N PHE A 79 -4.50 -8.44 -6.95
CA PHE A 79 -4.07 -7.05 -6.98
C PHE A 79 -4.66 -6.34 -8.20
N TYR A 80 -5.24 -5.17 -7.99
CA TYR A 80 -5.73 -4.33 -9.07
C TYR A 80 -4.83 -3.11 -9.33
N GLY A 81 -4.17 -2.58 -8.31
CA GLY A 81 -3.35 -1.38 -8.42
C GLY A 81 -3.12 -0.69 -7.08
N ILE A 82 -2.63 0.54 -7.15
CA ILE A 82 -2.40 1.41 -5.98
C ILE A 82 -3.29 2.65 -6.04
N VAL A 83 -3.53 3.27 -4.90
CA VAL A 83 -4.33 4.50 -4.77
C VAL A 83 -3.69 5.42 -3.72
N SER A 84 -3.91 6.72 -3.82
CA SER A 84 -3.53 7.69 -2.79
C SER A 84 -4.76 8.49 -2.36
N ILE A 85 -5.22 8.31 -1.11
CA ILE A 85 -6.46 8.90 -0.56
C ILE A 85 -6.12 9.58 0.78
N PHE A 86 -6.34 10.90 0.91
CA PHE A 86 -5.96 11.73 2.09
C PHE A 86 -4.60 11.42 2.70
N SER A 87 -3.54 11.39 1.90
CA SER A 87 -2.18 11.11 2.39
C SER A 87 -1.99 9.67 2.90
N HIS A 88 -2.94 8.77 2.66
CA HIS A 88 -2.77 7.33 2.79
C HIS A 88 -2.43 6.78 1.42
N GLU A 89 -1.31 6.09 1.33
CA GLU A 89 -1.02 5.24 0.18
C GLU A 89 -1.76 3.92 0.38
N GLY A 90 -2.33 3.38 -0.68
CA GLY A 90 -3.24 2.25 -0.60
C GLY A 90 -3.01 1.21 -1.67
N ILE A 91 -3.30 -0.04 -1.35
CA ILE A 91 -3.34 -1.15 -2.29
C ILE A 91 -4.81 -1.46 -2.56
N VAL A 92 -5.18 -1.47 -3.84
CA VAL A 92 -6.52 -1.82 -4.32
C VAL A 92 -6.51 -3.30 -4.71
N MET A 93 -7.38 -4.07 -4.08
CA MET A 93 -7.47 -5.52 -4.24
C MET A 93 -8.92 -5.97 -4.41
N GLU A 94 -9.12 -7.22 -4.82
CA GLU A 94 -10.45 -7.81 -4.80
C GLU A 94 -11.02 -7.83 -3.37
N TYR A 95 -12.32 -7.55 -3.28
CA TYR A 95 -13.05 -7.65 -2.02
C TYR A 95 -13.44 -9.11 -1.75
N MET A 96 -13.10 -9.61 -0.57
CA MET A 96 -13.46 -10.94 -0.10
C MET A 96 -14.68 -10.85 0.81
N ALA A 97 -15.87 -11.10 0.25
CA ALA A 97 -17.15 -10.96 0.97
C ALA A 97 -17.38 -12.01 2.08
N GLY A 98 -16.60 -13.10 2.08
CA GLY A 98 -16.66 -14.10 3.14
C GLY A 98 -15.83 -13.70 4.36
N LYS A 99 -15.84 -14.55 5.38
CA LYS A 99 -15.03 -14.35 6.59
C LYS A 99 -13.62 -14.90 6.39
N ASN A 100 -12.68 -14.46 7.22
CA ASN A 100 -11.39 -15.12 7.34
C ASN A 100 -11.52 -16.52 7.98
N LEU A 101 -10.50 -17.35 7.80
CA LEU A 101 -10.48 -18.72 8.29
C LEU A 101 -10.60 -18.78 9.82
N GLN A 102 -10.02 -17.83 10.56
CA GLN A 102 -10.17 -17.73 12.02
C GLN A 102 -11.65 -17.68 12.42
N SER A 103 -12.41 -16.76 11.84
CA SER A 103 -13.82 -16.56 12.15
C SER A 103 -14.67 -17.80 11.82
N LEU A 104 -14.25 -18.59 10.83
CA LEU A 104 -14.93 -19.84 10.47
C LEU A 104 -14.60 -21.00 11.42
N ILE A 105 -13.38 -21.02 11.95
CA ILE A 105 -12.94 -21.97 12.99
C ILE A 105 -13.67 -21.67 14.30
N GLU A 106 -13.77 -20.41 14.69
CA GLU A 106 -14.41 -19.97 15.94
C GLU A 106 -15.95 -20.00 15.91
N SER A 107 -16.56 -20.25 14.75
CA SER A 107 -18.01 -20.34 14.63
C SER A 107 -18.59 -21.49 15.48
N LYS A 108 -19.63 -21.21 16.27
CA LYS A 108 -20.28 -22.17 17.18
C LYS A 108 -21.07 -23.29 16.50
N LYS A 109 -21.14 -23.31 15.16
CA LYS A 109 -21.86 -24.34 14.42
C LYS A 109 -21.00 -25.62 14.42
N LYS A 110 -21.38 -26.55 15.30
CA LYS A 110 -20.52 -27.64 15.79
C LYS A 110 -20.19 -28.74 14.78
N ASN A 111 -20.60 -28.66 13.50
CA ASN A 111 -20.32 -29.70 12.49
C ASN A 111 -20.47 -29.24 11.04
N ASP A 112 -20.05 -28.02 10.73
CA ASP A 112 -20.32 -27.44 9.39
C ASP A 112 -19.37 -27.88 8.28
N TRP A 113 -18.26 -28.57 8.57
CA TRP A 113 -17.27 -28.93 7.54
C TRP A 113 -17.16 -30.43 7.32
N ALA A 114 -17.55 -30.87 6.12
CA ALA A 114 -17.24 -32.21 5.64
C ALA A 114 -15.72 -32.40 5.48
N TRP A 115 -15.25 -33.64 5.52
CA TRP A 115 -13.84 -33.95 5.30
C TRP A 115 -13.33 -33.54 3.93
N SER A 116 -14.18 -33.68 2.91
CA SER A 116 -13.93 -33.18 1.56
C SER A 116 -13.69 -31.66 1.54
N GLU A 117 -14.42 -30.89 2.36
CA GLU A 117 -14.24 -29.45 2.46
C GLU A 117 -12.92 -29.08 3.16
N ARG A 118 -12.58 -29.76 4.27
CA ARG A 118 -11.27 -29.61 4.92
C ARG A 118 -10.15 -29.88 3.91
N HIS A 119 -10.23 -31.00 3.19
CA HIS A 119 -9.25 -31.38 2.18
C HIS A 119 -9.15 -30.33 1.07
N ARG A 120 -10.27 -29.82 0.57
CA ARG A 120 -10.34 -28.76 -0.44
C ARG A 120 -9.65 -27.48 0.01
N LEU A 121 -9.88 -27.03 1.25
CA LEU A 121 -9.21 -25.85 1.81
C LEU A 121 -7.69 -26.05 1.89
N LEU A 122 -7.24 -27.25 2.30
CA LEU A 122 -5.82 -27.58 2.37
C LEU A 122 -5.16 -27.63 1.00
N CYS A 123 -5.85 -28.17 -0.02
CA CYS A 123 -5.39 -28.14 -1.40
C CYS A 123 -5.22 -26.71 -1.89
N GLN A 124 -6.26 -25.87 -1.74
CA GLN A 124 -6.23 -24.48 -2.20
C GLN A 124 -5.12 -23.66 -1.53
N LEU A 125 -4.90 -23.86 -0.22
CA LEU A 125 -3.81 -23.20 0.49
C LEU A 125 -2.44 -23.71 0.02
N ALA A 126 -2.29 -25.02 -0.18
CA ALA A 126 -1.04 -25.59 -0.71
C ALA A 126 -0.76 -25.14 -2.15
N GLU A 127 -1.78 -24.98 -2.98
CA GLU A 127 -1.69 -24.44 -4.35
C GLU A 127 -1.21 -22.99 -4.33
N ALA A 128 -1.76 -22.15 -3.44
CA ALA A 128 -1.29 -20.77 -3.24
C ALA A 128 0.18 -20.70 -2.81
N ILE A 129 0.57 -21.48 -1.80
CA ILE A 129 1.97 -21.53 -1.32
C ILE A 129 2.88 -22.09 -2.41
N GLY A 130 2.43 -23.11 -3.13
CA GLY A 130 3.12 -23.72 -4.25
C GLY A 130 3.43 -22.72 -5.34
N TYR A 131 2.43 -21.92 -5.71
CA TYR A 131 2.59 -20.81 -6.64
C TYR A 131 3.67 -19.85 -6.13
N LEU A 132 3.58 -19.33 -4.91
CA LEU A 132 4.58 -18.40 -4.35
C LEU A 132 6.02 -18.93 -4.40
N HIS A 133 6.22 -20.20 -4.07
CA HIS A 133 7.56 -20.79 -4.00
C HIS A 133 8.13 -21.16 -5.37
N THR A 134 7.29 -21.38 -6.39
CA THR A 134 7.70 -22.06 -7.63
C THR A 134 7.38 -21.33 -8.94
N HIS A 135 6.47 -20.35 -8.96
CA HIS A 135 6.04 -19.69 -10.21
C HIS A 135 7.18 -18.97 -10.94
N ASP A 136 8.16 -18.43 -10.20
CA ASP A 136 9.36 -17.83 -10.74
C ASP A 136 10.53 -18.84 -10.71
N LYS A 137 11.19 -19.03 -11.84
CA LYS A 137 12.33 -19.95 -11.98
C LYS A 137 13.54 -19.52 -11.15
N THR A 138 13.71 -18.22 -10.97
CA THR A 138 14.87 -17.60 -10.32
C THR A 138 14.58 -17.16 -8.89
N LYS A 139 13.32 -16.94 -8.54
CA LYS A 139 12.91 -16.41 -7.23
C LYS A 139 11.94 -17.31 -6.50
N ALA A 140 12.01 -17.30 -5.19
CA ALA A 140 10.97 -17.82 -4.30
C ALA A 140 10.40 -16.65 -3.49
N TYR A 141 9.07 -16.55 -3.45
CA TYR A 141 8.36 -15.58 -2.64
C TYR A 141 7.92 -16.28 -1.37
N ILE A 142 8.38 -15.79 -0.22
CA ILE A 142 8.08 -16.37 1.08
C ILE A 142 7.05 -15.46 1.73
N HIS A 143 5.87 -16.00 2.04
CA HIS A 143 4.78 -15.21 2.62
C HIS A 143 5.16 -14.72 4.02
N GLY A 144 5.65 -15.64 4.87
CA GLY A 144 6.26 -15.33 6.15
C GLY A 144 5.30 -14.84 7.24
N ASP A 145 3.98 -14.96 7.02
CA ASP A 145 2.89 -14.67 7.97
C ASP A 145 1.60 -15.44 7.60
N ILE A 146 1.74 -16.73 7.29
CA ILE A 146 0.59 -17.58 6.96
C ILE A 146 -0.14 -17.92 8.26
N LYS A 147 -1.36 -17.42 8.39
CA LYS A 147 -2.22 -17.65 9.55
C LYS A 147 -3.70 -17.49 9.17
N PRO A 148 -4.64 -18.01 9.97
CA PRO A 148 -6.06 -18.01 9.62
C PRO A 148 -6.69 -16.62 9.41
N GLU A 149 -6.13 -15.58 9.99
CA GLU A 149 -6.51 -14.17 9.80
C GLU A 149 -6.27 -13.71 8.35
N ASN A 150 -5.19 -14.19 7.75
CA ASN A 150 -4.70 -13.83 6.41
C ASN A 150 -5.22 -14.78 5.32
N ILE A 151 -6.08 -15.73 5.69
CA ILE A 151 -6.72 -16.68 4.78
C ILE A 151 -8.18 -16.27 4.66
N LEU A 152 -8.51 -15.61 3.54
CA LEU A 152 -9.83 -15.05 3.29
C LEU A 152 -10.68 -16.00 2.46
N MET A 153 -12.00 -15.90 2.61
CA MET A 153 -12.96 -16.72 1.86
C MET A 153 -13.82 -15.86 0.96
N SER A 154 -14.10 -16.34 -0.25
CA SER A 154 -15.16 -15.78 -1.09
C SER A 154 -16.54 -16.19 -0.57
N SER A 155 -17.60 -15.59 -1.13
CA SER A 155 -18.99 -16.03 -0.90
C SER A 155 -19.24 -17.48 -1.33
N SER A 156 -18.47 -18.00 -2.29
CA SER A 156 -18.52 -19.38 -2.80
C SER A 156 -17.58 -20.35 -2.06
N MET A 157 -17.07 -19.96 -0.88
CA MET A 157 -16.08 -20.71 -0.12
C MET A 157 -14.81 -21.05 -0.91
N GLN A 158 -14.32 -20.14 -1.75
CA GLN A 158 -12.99 -20.21 -2.33
C GLN A 158 -12.00 -19.52 -1.40
N LEU A 159 -10.92 -20.22 -1.05
CA LEU A 159 -9.84 -19.69 -0.23
C LEU A 159 -8.93 -18.79 -1.06
N LYS A 160 -8.59 -17.61 -0.52
CA LYS A 160 -7.53 -16.74 -1.03
C LYS A 160 -6.58 -16.30 0.08
N LEU A 161 -5.29 -16.50 -0.15
CA LEU A 161 -4.24 -16.00 0.72
C LEU A 161 -4.04 -14.50 0.49
N ALA A 162 -4.01 -13.74 1.57
CA ALA A 162 -3.90 -12.28 1.60
C ALA A 162 -2.83 -11.83 2.60
N ASP A 163 -2.59 -10.51 2.65
CA ASP A 163 -1.62 -9.83 3.51
C ASP A 163 -0.15 -10.23 3.27
N PHE A 164 0.46 -9.55 2.30
CA PHE A 164 1.85 -9.78 1.90
C PHE A 164 2.81 -8.78 2.57
N GLY A 165 2.39 -8.08 3.63
CA GLY A 165 3.21 -7.07 4.31
C GLY A 165 4.48 -7.64 4.94
N SER A 166 4.47 -8.93 5.27
CA SER A 166 5.63 -9.67 5.82
C SER A 166 6.38 -10.49 4.77
N ALA A 167 5.99 -10.40 3.49
CA ALA A 167 6.52 -11.26 2.45
C ALA A 167 7.90 -10.80 1.96
N ASN A 168 8.78 -11.77 1.68
CA ASN A 168 10.14 -11.53 1.22
C ASN A 168 10.40 -12.28 -0.09
N ILE A 169 11.25 -11.70 -0.94
CA ILE A 169 11.74 -12.33 -2.17
C ILE A 169 13.12 -12.90 -1.89
N ARG A 170 13.34 -14.16 -2.26
CA ARG A 170 14.62 -14.85 -2.16
C ARG A 170 15.09 -15.31 -3.54
N ASP A 171 16.29 -14.94 -3.93
CA ASP A 171 16.91 -15.44 -5.14
C ASP A 171 17.36 -16.90 -4.94
N LYS A 172 17.01 -17.76 -5.89
CA LYS A 172 17.38 -19.19 -5.92
C LYS A 172 18.81 -19.40 -6.42
N THR A 173 19.38 -18.38 -7.08
CA THR A 173 20.67 -18.45 -7.80
C THR A 173 21.81 -17.72 -7.11
N GLU A 174 21.52 -16.79 -6.19
CA GLU A 174 22.52 -16.02 -5.45
C GLU A 174 22.54 -16.41 -3.97
N CYS A 175 23.75 -16.60 -3.41
CA CYS A 175 23.99 -16.72 -1.96
C CYS A 175 24.15 -15.35 -1.29
N ILE A 176 23.57 -14.28 -1.84
CA ILE A 176 23.69 -12.94 -1.29
C ILE A 176 22.48 -12.68 -0.38
N PRO A 177 22.68 -12.28 0.88
CA PRO A 177 21.58 -12.03 1.77
C PRO A 177 20.71 -10.86 1.28
N SER A 178 19.41 -11.09 1.12
CA SER A 178 18.45 -10.01 0.91
C SER A 178 18.24 -9.33 2.25
N LEU A 179 18.95 -8.23 2.47
CA LEU A 179 18.85 -7.33 3.64
C LEU A 179 17.47 -6.65 3.71
N VAL A 180 16.43 -7.43 3.99
CA VAL A 180 15.11 -6.96 4.38
C VAL A 180 14.76 -7.67 5.68
N VAL A 181 15.19 -7.06 6.79
CA VAL A 181 14.85 -7.51 8.12
C VAL A 181 13.35 -7.24 8.36
N PRO A 182 12.53 -8.26 8.62
CA PRO A 182 11.13 -8.10 8.98
C PRO A 182 11.06 -7.62 10.44
N HIS A 183 10.42 -6.48 10.69
CA HIS A 183 10.38 -5.87 12.04
C HIS A 183 8.96 -5.71 12.60
N SER A 184 7.99 -6.51 12.14
CA SER A 184 6.66 -6.49 12.74
C SER A 184 6.73 -6.96 14.20
N LYS A 185 6.58 -6.02 15.13
CA LYS A 185 6.65 -6.19 16.60
C LYS A 185 5.49 -7.01 17.22
N GLN A 186 4.71 -7.74 16.41
CA GLN A 186 3.66 -8.64 16.87
C GLN A 186 3.86 -9.99 16.20
N HIS A 187 4.69 -10.84 16.79
CA HIS A 187 4.84 -12.20 16.32
C HIS A 187 3.57 -12.97 16.63
N THR A 188 2.95 -13.58 15.61
CA THR A 188 1.90 -14.57 15.81
C THR A 188 2.59 -15.90 16.17
N TRP A 189 2.97 -16.03 17.44
CA TRP A 189 3.85 -17.07 17.97
C TRP A 189 3.51 -18.50 17.53
N PRO A 190 2.23 -18.94 17.49
CA PRO A 190 1.88 -20.31 17.10
C PRO A 190 2.33 -20.69 15.69
N TYR A 191 2.25 -19.77 14.73
CA TYR A 191 2.52 -20.02 13.31
C TYR A 191 3.95 -19.69 12.90
N THR A 192 4.73 -19.06 13.79
CA THR A 192 6.11 -18.67 13.50
C THR A 192 7.03 -19.88 13.68
N ALA A 193 7.86 -20.15 12.67
CA ALA A 193 8.74 -21.32 12.69
C ALA A 193 9.80 -21.25 13.81
N PRO A 194 10.15 -22.38 14.47
CA PRO A 194 11.03 -22.39 15.64
C PRO A 194 12.42 -21.80 15.38
N GLU A 195 12.96 -21.99 14.18
CA GLU A 195 14.25 -21.43 13.79
C GLU A 195 14.22 -19.90 13.71
N PHE A 196 13.13 -19.32 13.20
CA PHE A 196 12.96 -17.88 13.11
C PHE A 196 12.72 -17.27 14.50
N LEU A 197 11.99 -17.96 15.37
CA LEU A 197 11.82 -17.52 16.75
C LEU A 197 13.14 -17.54 17.56
N LYS A 198 14.10 -18.40 17.20
CA LYS A 198 15.44 -18.45 17.82
C LYS A 198 16.35 -17.32 17.33
N ASP A 199 16.21 -16.96 16.06
CA ASP A 199 16.99 -15.90 15.42
C ASP A 199 16.10 -15.05 14.52
N LEU A 200 15.57 -13.96 15.08
CA LEU A 200 14.68 -13.04 14.36
C LEU A 200 15.40 -12.25 13.26
N PHE A 201 16.73 -12.30 13.19
CA PHE A 201 17.53 -11.66 12.17
C PHE A 201 17.86 -12.60 11.00
N MET A 202 17.53 -13.89 11.11
CA MET A 202 17.78 -14.85 10.05
C MET A 202 16.93 -14.56 8.81
N GLU A 203 17.42 -14.99 7.66
CA GLU A 203 16.64 -14.90 6.43
C GLU A 203 15.45 -15.85 6.45
N LYS A 204 14.31 -15.34 5.96
CA LYS A 204 13.14 -16.19 5.75
C LYS A 204 13.44 -17.30 4.74
N SER A 205 12.85 -18.47 4.97
CA SER A 205 12.95 -19.61 4.05
C SER A 205 11.56 -20.15 3.73
N THR A 206 11.45 -20.85 2.60
CA THR A 206 10.20 -21.52 2.21
C THR A 206 9.75 -22.55 3.25
N ALA A 207 10.69 -23.15 3.99
CA ALA A 207 10.40 -24.08 5.08
C ALA A 207 9.64 -23.43 6.25
N MET A 208 9.70 -22.10 6.40
CA MET A 208 8.93 -21.38 7.41
C MET A 208 7.44 -21.33 7.04
N ASP A 209 7.11 -21.05 5.77
CA ASP A 209 5.74 -21.13 5.27
C ASP A 209 5.17 -22.55 5.41
N ILE A 210 6.01 -23.58 5.22
CA ILE A 210 5.60 -24.98 5.44
C ILE A 210 5.27 -25.27 6.92
N TYR A 211 6.03 -24.71 7.85
CA TYR A 211 5.71 -24.82 9.27
C TYR A 211 4.36 -24.18 9.58
N SER A 212 4.15 -22.94 9.13
CA SER A 212 2.89 -22.22 9.31
C SER A 212 1.71 -22.97 8.69
N PHE A 213 1.89 -23.55 7.50
CA PHE A 213 0.91 -24.43 6.86
C PHE A 213 0.54 -25.63 7.74
N GLY A 214 1.52 -26.28 8.38
CA GLY A 214 1.27 -27.38 9.32
C GLY A 214 0.43 -26.98 10.54
N VAL A 215 0.63 -25.76 11.06
CA VAL A 215 -0.19 -25.26 12.16
C VAL A 215 -1.61 -24.91 11.69
N VAL A 216 -1.77 -24.32 10.50
CA VAL A 216 -3.09 -24.09 9.90
C VAL A 216 -3.82 -25.40 9.58
N MET A 217 -3.10 -26.43 9.14
CA MET A 217 -3.65 -27.78 8.97
C MET A 217 -4.28 -28.28 10.27
N TYR A 218 -3.57 -28.14 11.40
CA TYR A 218 -4.11 -28.52 12.70
C TYR A 218 -5.45 -27.83 12.99
N GLU A 219 -5.56 -26.53 12.76
CA GLU A 219 -6.80 -25.80 13.04
C GLU A 219 -7.93 -26.17 12.09
N ILE A 220 -7.65 -26.43 10.81
CA ILE A 220 -8.66 -26.88 9.84
C ILE A 220 -9.19 -28.28 10.21
N LEU A 221 -8.29 -29.19 10.60
CA LEU A 221 -8.66 -30.55 10.99
C LEU A 221 -9.48 -30.56 12.28
N THR A 222 -9.04 -29.81 13.29
CA THR A 222 -9.65 -29.83 14.63
C THR A 222 -10.79 -28.85 14.81
N LYS A 223 -10.91 -27.83 13.96
CA LYS A 223 -11.75 -26.64 14.19
C LYS A 223 -11.48 -25.98 15.56
N GLN A 224 -10.22 -26.03 16.01
CA GLN A 224 -9.78 -25.40 17.25
C GLN A 224 -8.54 -24.54 17.00
N ARG A 225 -8.43 -23.44 17.74
CA ARG A 225 -7.23 -22.58 17.70
C ARG A 225 -6.03 -23.33 18.28
N ALA A 226 -4.89 -23.24 17.60
CA ALA A 226 -3.64 -23.83 18.06
C ALA A 226 -3.25 -23.27 19.43
N TYR A 227 -2.84 -24.15 20.35
CA TYR A 227 -2.48 -23.80 21.73
C TYR A 227 -3.59 -23.09 22.55
N SER A 228 -4.87 -23.26 22.19
CA SER A 228 -6.00 -22.67 22.93
C SER A 228 -6.18 -23.21 24.35
N ASP A 229 -5.65 -24.40 24.63
CA ASP A 229 -5.63 -25.04 25.94
C ASP A 229 -4.43 -24.59 26.80
N ALA A 230 -3.47 -23.88 26.21
CA ALA A 230 -2.33 -23.36 26.92
C ALA A 230 -2.80 -22.28 27.91
N LYS A 231 -2.78 -22.59 29.21
CA LYS A 231 -3.15 -21.64 30.30
C LYS A 231 -2.08 -20.56 30.54
N VAL A 232 -1.32 -20.22 29.51
CA VAL A 232 -0.14 -19.34 29.59
C VAL A 232 -0.28 -18.22 28.57
N GLY A 233 0.38 -17.09 28.83
CA GLY A 233 0.41 -15.97 27.88
C GLY A 233 0.99 -16.36 26.52
N SER A 234 0.65 -15.60 25.49
CA SER A 234 1.05 -15.88 24.10
C SER A 234 2.57 -15.95 23.93
N GLU A 235 3.31 -15.18 24.73
CA GLU A 235 4.77 -15.13 24.78
C GLU A 235 5.38 -16.43 25.30
N VAL A 236 4.66 -17.16 26.15
CA VAL A 236 5.11 -18.45 26.70
C VAL A 236 4.97 -19.57 25.66
N VAL A 237 4.05 -19.45 24.70
CA VAL A 237 3.91 -20.40 23.58
C VAL A 237 5.21 -20.47 22.77
N CYS A 238 5.91 -19.35 22.61
CA CYS A 238 7.23 -19.28 21.99
C CYS A 238 8.24 -20.22 22.70
N LEU A 239 8.26 -20.23 24.04
CA LEU A 239 9.11 -21.12 24.83
C LEU A 239 8.70 -22.59 24.73
N LEU A 240 7.39 -22.88 24.64
CA LEU A 240 6.91 -24.25 24.41
C LEU A 240 7.43 -24.80 23.07
N ILE A 241 7.36 -23.97 22.01
CA ILE A 241 7.82 -24.33 20.66
C ILE A 241 9.34 -24.50 20.61
N ILE A 242 10.09 -23.55 21.17
CA ILE A 242 11.56 -23.51 21.04
C ILE A 242 12.24 -24.47 22.01
N SER A 243 11.89 -24.39 23.30
CA SER A 243 12.62 -25.02 24.38
C SER A 243 12.08 -26.41 24.71
N LYS A 244 10.74 -26.57 24.68
CA LYS A 244 10.11 -27.87 24.94
C LYS A 244 9.82 -28.68 23.68
N MET A 245 9.94 -28.06 22.50
CA MET A 245 9.57 -28.67 21.21
C MET A 245 8.12 -29.16 21.18
N GLU A 246 7.25 -28.55 21.98
CA GLU A 246 5.83 -28.90 22.07
C GLU A 246 5.07 -28.39 20.84
N ARG A 247 4.01 -29.13 20.48
CA ARG A 247 3.08 -28.83 19.39
C ARG A 247 1.67 -28.69 19.97
N PRO A 248 0.70 -28.15 19.20
CA PRO A 248 -0.69 -28.08 19.64
C PRO A 248 -1.21 -29.42 20.19
N ASN A 249 -2.12 -29.34 21.15
CA ASN A 249 -2.65 -30.49 21.88
C ASN A 249 -3.15 -31.59 20.94
N ALA A 250 -2.74 -32.83 21.17
CA ALA A 250 -3.18 -33.96 20.35
C ALA A 250 -4.57 -34.49 20.73
N ALA A 251 -5.14 -34.11 21.88
CA ALA A 251 -6.43 -34.62 22.36
C ALA A 251 -7.57 -34.41 21.36
N PRO A 252 -7.77 -33.21 20.75
CA PRO A 252 -8.80 -33.02 19.72
C PRO A 252 -8.63 -33.94 18.51
N LEU A 253 -7.39 -34.22 18.09
CA LEU A 253 -7.12 -35.13 16.98
C LEU A 253 -7.44 -36.58 17.36
N ASN A 254 -7.15 -36.99 18.59
CA ASN A 254 -7.46 -38.32 19.09
C ASN A 254 -8.98 -38.54 19.26
N GLU A 255 -9.71 -37.51 19.69
CA GLU A 255 -11.18 -37.52 19.74
C GLU A 255 -11.76 -37.72 18.34
N ILE A 256 -11.30 -36.94 17.35
CA ILE A 256 -11.70 -37.09 15.95
C ILE A 256 -11.40 -38.49 15.43
N GLU A 257 -10.20 -39.02 15.67
CA GLU A 257 -9.82 -40.37 15.26
C GLU A 257 -10.75 -41.42 15.88
N THR A 258 -11.11 -41.25 17.15
CA THR A 258 -12.02 -42.16 17.86
C THR A 258 -13.43 -42.11 17.28
N GLU A 259 -13.94 -40.93 16.95
CA GLU A 259 -15.24 -40.78 16.28
C GLU A 259 -15.23 -41.41 14.88
N LEU A 260 -14.20 -41.16 14.08
CA LEU A 260 -14.06 -41.73 12.73
C LEU A 260 -13.93 -43.26 12.74
N LYS A 261 -13.34 -43.86 13.78
CA LYS A 261 -13.25 -45.31 13.94
C LYS A 261 -14.60 -45.99 14.19
N LYS A 262 -15.63 -45.25 14.64
CA LYS A 262 -16.96 -45.82 14.89
C LYS A 262 -17.69 -46.20 13.61
N THR A 263 -17.24 -45.74 12.44
CA THR A 263 -17.87 -46.04 11.15
C THR A 263 -16.79 -46.29 10.10
N PRO A 264 -16.82 -47.39 9.33
CA PRO A 264 -15.89 -47.58 8.22
C PRO A 264 -16.09 -46.46 7.20
N CYS A 265 -15.15 -45.52 7.11
CA CYS A 265 -15.25 -44.38 6.22
C CYS A 265 -13.90 -44.07 5.57
N GLU A 266 -13.95 -43.68 4.30
CA GLU A 266 -12.80 -43.16 3.55
C GLU A 266 -12.16 -41.94 4.26
N ASP A 267 -12.98 -41.22 5.01
CA ASP A 267 -12.58 -40.10 5.85
C ASP A 267 -11.52 -40.47 6.91
N LEU A 268 -11.53 -41.68 7.46
CA LEU A 268 -10.50 -42.11 8.42
C LEU A 268 -9.13 -42.23 7.74
N LYS A 269 -9.06 -42.81 6.53
CA LYS A 269 -7.81 -42.90 5.77
C LYS A 269 -7.30 -41.51 5.39
N ASN A 270 -8.20 -40.64 4.92
CA ASN A 270 -7.87 -39.27 4.56
C ASN A 270 -7.38 -38.47 5.78
N PHE A 271 -8.05 -38.61 6.92
CA PHE A 271 -7.62 -38.01 8.18
C PHE A 271 -6.23 -38.48 8.59
N ASP A 272 -5.93 -39.78 8.54
CA ASP A 272 -4.61 -40.31 8.90
C ASP A 272 -3.50 -39.80 7.98
N LYS A 273 -3.77 -39.72 6.67
CA LYS A 273 -2.85 -39.12 5.68
C LYS A 273 -2.58 -37.64 6.01
N LEU A 274 -3.63 -36.85 6.25
CA LEU A 274 -3.54 -35.43 6.57
C LEU A 274 -2.85 -35.19 7.91
N ARG A 275 -3.14 -35.98 8.94
CA ARG A 275 -2.48 -35.91 10.25
C ARG A 275 -0.99 -36.18 10.14
N LYS A 276 -0.58 -37.21 9.39
CA LYS A 276 0.84 -37.51 9.14
C LYS A 276 1.53 -36.38 8.37
N LEU A 277 0.87 -35.82 7.36
CA LEU A 277 1.41 -34.70 6.58
C LEU A 277 1.58 -33.45 7.46
N MET A 278 0.56 -33.08 8.23
CA MET A 278 0.61 -32.00 9.21
C MET A 278 1.80 -32.16 10.17
N GLN A 279 1.99 -33.37 10.69
CA GLN A 279 3.10 -33.68 11.59
C GLN A 279 4.48 -33.53 10.93
N GLN A 280 4.58 -33.79 9.63
CA GLN A 280 5.80 -33.56 8.84
C GLN A 280 6.04 -32.08 8.56
N CYS A 281 4.99 -31.29 8.34
CA CYS A 281 5.08 -29.86 8.04
C CYS A 281 5.62 -29.04 9.22
N TRP A 282 5.22 -29.34 10.46
CA TRP A 282 5.64 -28.56 11.63
C TRP A 282 6.87 -29.12 12.37
N GLN A 283 7.73 -29.92 11.71
CA GLN A 283 8.94 -30.46 12.32
C GLN A 283 9.87 -29.36 12.87
N GLN A 284 10.56 -29.64 13.98
CA GLN A 284 11.45 -28.66 14.61
C GLN A 284 12.59 -28.25 13.67
N ASP A 285 13.19 -29.24 13.02
CA ASP A 285 14.26 -29.07 12.04
C ASP A 285 13.64 -28.73 10.66
N PRO A 286 13.95 -27.56 10.08
CA PRO A 286 13.41 -27.15 8.78
C PRO A 286 13.77 -28.12 7.65
N SER A 287 14.91 -28.81 7.72
CA SER A 287 15.34 -29.77 6.67
C SER A 287 14.48 -31.04 6.62
N LYS A 288 13.78 -31.36 7.72
CA LYS A 288 12.87 -32.51 7.81
C LYS A 288 11.48 -32.22 7.28
N ARG A 289 11.16 -30.94 7.03
CA ARG A 289 9.86 -30.52 6.49
C ARG A 289 9.79 -30.87 5.00
N PRO A 290 8.64 -31.38 4.50
CA PRO A 290 8.48 -31.62 3.08
C PRO A 290 8.47 -30.28 2.32
N ASN A 291 9.09 -30.24 1.14
CA ASN A 291 8.91 -29.09 0.25
C ASN A 291 7.48 -29.04 -0.30
N ILE A 292 7.08 -27.89 -0.83
CA ILE A 292 5.71 -27.67 -1.28
C ILE A 292 5.29 -28.59 -2.43
N THR A 293 6.22 -28.96 -3.33
CA THR A 293 5.95 -29.91 -4.42
C THR A 293 5.57 -31.29 -3.88
N LYS A 294 6.23 -31.75 -2.83
CA LYS A 294 5.92 -33.02 -2.15
C LYS A 294 4.57 -32.96 -1.43
N ILE A 295 4.23 -31.80 -0.84
CA ILE A 295 2.92 -31.57 -0.20
C ILE A 295 1.80 -31.63 -1.25
N LEU A 296 1.95 -30.88 -2.35
CA LEU A 296 0.97 -30.86 -3.44
C LEU A 296 0.71 -32.25 -4.02
N ARG A 297 1.77 -33.04 -4.25
CA ARG A 297 1.62 -34.42 -4.71
C ARG A 297 0.79 -35.25 -3.71
N LYS A 298 1.14 -35.20 -2.43
CA LYS A 298 0.43 -35.94 -1.38
C LYS A 298 -1.05 -35.56 -1.24
N LEU A 299 -1.40 -34.30 -1.51
CA LEU A 299 -2.79 -33.82 -1.49
C LEU A 299 -3.53 -34.10 -2.82
N SER A 300 -2.81 -34.24 -3.93
CA SER A 300 -3.38 -34.50 -5.25
C SER A 300 -3.66 -35.98 -5.49
N ASP A 301 -2.84 -36.87 -4.95
CA ASP A 301 -3.03 -38.33 -5.03
C ASP A 301 -4.40 -38.75 -4.42
N ASP A 302 -5.00 -37.92 -3.56
CA ASP A 302 -6.31 -38.14 -2.94
C ASP A 302 -7.51 -37.66 -3.81
N LYS A 303 -7.29 -36.96 -4.93
CA LYS A 303 -8.38 -36.56 -5.87
C LYS A 303 -8.92 -37.72 -6.70
N CYS A 304 -8.22 -38.86 -6.77
CA CYS A 304 -8.59 -39.98 -7.64
C CYS A 304 -9.58 -40.99 -7.04
N GLU A 305 -10.01 -40.86 -5.78
CA GLU A 305 -10.86 -41.87 -5.11
C GLU A 305 -12.22 -41.33 -4.59
N ALA A 306 -12.57 -40.07 -4.86
CA ALA A 306 -13.90 -39.54 -4.52
C ALA A 306 -14.88 -39.75 -5.68
N HIS A 307 -15.90 -40.56 -5.42
CA HIS A 307 -16.93 -41.08 -6.32
C HIS A 307 -17.50 -40.09 -7.36
N ASP A 308 -17.51 -40.61 -8.58
CA ASP A 308 -18.44 -40.39 -9.69
C ASP A 308 -19.89 -40.47 -9.21
N ASP A 309 -20.59 -39.34 -9.20
CA ASP A 309 -22.04 -39.26 -9.31
C ASP A 309 -22.37 -38.19 -10.35
N GLY A 310 -22.54 -38.63 -11.60
CA GLY A 310 -23.32 -37.90 -12.59
C GLY A 310 -22.53 -37.14 -13.67
N ASN A 311 -21.71 -37.85 -14.43
CA ASN A 311 -21.53 -37.70 -15.88
C ASN A 311 -21.41 -36.25 -16.43
N ILE A 312 -20.18 -35.73 -16.48
CA ILE A 312 -19.71 -35.00 -17.67
C ILE A 312 -18.34 -35.55 -18.05
N SER A 313 -18.32 -36.18 -19.23
CA SER A 313 -17.18 -36.78 -19.94
C SER A 313 -15.83 -36.09 -19.72
N LEU A 314 -14.82 -36.91 -19.39
CA LEU A 314 -13.41 -36.65 -19.68
C LEU A 314 -13.22 -36.59 -21.20
N GLY A 315 -13.51 -35.42 -21.77
CA GLY A 315 -13.05 -35.01 -23.08
C GLY A 315 -11.74 -34.24 -22.94
N ILE A 316 -10.71 -34.68 -23.66
CA ILE A 316 -9.58 -33.82 -24.01
C ILE A 316 -10.20 -32.60 -24.72
N LEU A 317 -10.19 -31.45 -24.06
CA LEU A 317 -10.57 -30.16 -24.63
C LEU A 317 -9.33 -29.28 -24.71
N GLU A 318 -8.63 -29.44 -25.84
CA GLU A 318 -8.21 -28.27 -26.61
C GLU A 318 -9.44 -27.36 -26.82
N ASP A 319 -9.26 -26.05 -26.60
CA ASP A 319 -10.17 -24.96 -26.96
C ASP A 319 -11.66 -25.09 -26.61
N THR A 320 -12.08 -24.45 -25.51
CA THR A 320 -13.08 -23.34 -25.49
C THR A 320 -13.51 -23.01 -24.05
N LEU A 321 -12.74 -22.19 -23.35
CA LEU A 321 -13.35 -21.19 -22.47
C LEU A 321 -13.59 -19.97 -23.37
N PRO A 322 -14.73 -19.25 -23.27
CA PRO A 322 -14.81 -17.96 -23.92
C PRO A 322 -13.64 -17.13 -23.37
N PRO A 323 -12.84 -16.48 -24.22
CA PRO A 323 -11.83 -15.59 -23.73
C PRO A 323 -12.54 -14.61 -22.79
N TYR A 324 -12.06 -14.50 -21.55
CA TYR A 324 -12.32 -13.30 -20.78
C TYR A 324 -12.08 -12.12 -21.73
N PRO A 325 -13.01 -11.16 -21.83
CA PRO A 325 -12.85 -10.07 -22.77
C PRO A 325 -11.42 -9.54 -22.57
N PRO A 326 -10.61 -9.45 -23.64
CA PRO A 326 -9.29 -8.88 -23.50
C PRO A 326 -9.45 -7.57 -22.75
N PRO A 327 -8.53 -7.18 -21.84
CA PRO A 327 -8.55 -5.84 -21.28
C PRO A 327 -8.81 -4.91 -22.45
N LYS A 328 -9.90 -4.14 -22.39
CA LYS A 328 -10.35 -3.32 -23.52
C LYS A 328 -9.10 -2.72 -24.15
N PRO A 329 -8.89 -2.85 -25.48
CA PRO A 329 -7.76 -2.19 -26.10
C PRO A 329 -7.79 -0.73 -25.63
N PRO A 330 -6.64 -0.10 -25.35
CA PRO A 330 -6.64 1.31 -24.98
C PRO A 330 -7.41 2.08 -26.06
N MET A 331 -8.67 2.39 -25.81
CA MET A 331 -9.55 3.15 -26.70
C MET A 331 -9.33 4.63 -26.40
N ARG A 332 -8.12 5.11 -26.64
CA ARG A 332 -7.67 5.61 -27.94
C ARG A 332 -6.16 5.59 -27.84
N GLN A 333 -5.48 5.12 -28.89
CA GLN A 333 -4.18 5.69 -29.19
C GLN A 333 -4.38 7.20 -29.24
N ALA A 334 -3.77 7.93 -28.32
CA ALA A 334 -3.40 9.30 -28.56
C ALA A 334 -2.18 9.33 -29.51
N SER A 335 -2.28 8.66 -30.66
CA SER A 335 -1.81 9.24 -31.92
C SER A 335 -2.93 10.21 -32.30
N ASP A 336 -3.02 11.42 -31.76
CA ASP A 336 -1.99 12.46 -31.78
C ASP A 336 -2.09 13.34 -30.53
N VAL A 337 -1.49 12.94 -29.42
CA VAL A 337 -0.94 13.93 -28.50
C VAL A 337 0.55 13.93 -28.72
N ASN A 338 0.97 14.92 -29.50
CA ASN A 338 2.36 15.26 -29.74
C ASN A 338 3.11 15.30 -28.39
N TRP A 339 3.90 14.26 -28.09
CA TRP A 339 4.84 14.23 -26.96
C TRP A 339 6.04 15.17 -27.17
N GLY A 340 6.00 16.01 -28.21
CA GLY A 340 6.87 17.16 -28.31
C GLY A 340 6.47 18.21 -27.27
N PHE A 341 7.13 18.19 -26.10
CA PHE A 341 7.65 19.36 -25.36
C PHE A 341 7.91 19.02 -23.87
N PHE A 342 8.84 18.11 -23.58
CA PHE A 342 9.65 18.23 -22.36
C PHE A 342 11.10 17.87 -22.69
N HIS A 343 11.84 18.87 -23.18
CA HIS A 343 13.24 18.94 -22.80
C HIS A 343 13.23 19.09 -21.27
N SER A 344 13.60 18.05 -20.53
CA SER A 344 14.02 18.25 -19.14
C SER A 344 15.16 19.26 -19.20
N PRO A 345 15.06 20.42 -18.54
CA PRO A 345 16.12 21.40 -18.62
C PRO A 345 17.44 20.77 -18.21
N ASN A 346 18.47 21.02 -19.00
CA ASN A 346 19.81 20.69 -18.57
C ASN A 346 20.18 21.65 -17.45
N LEU A 347 19.87 21.27 -16.21
CA LEU A 347 20.09 22.06 -15.00
C LEU A 347 21.56 22.43 -14.79
N LYS A 348 22.49 21.76 -15.49
CA LYS A 348 23.93 22.08 -15.48
C LYS A 348 24.29 23.29 -16.35
N ILE A 349 23.41 23.77 -17.21
CA ILE A 349 23.67 24.93 -18.08
C ILE A 349 23.21 26.21 -17.38
N VAL A 350 24.16 27.11 -17.14
CA VAL A 350 23.91 28.44 -16.56
C VAL A 350 23.06 29.27 -17.52
N ASN A 351 21.90 29.74 -17.05
CA ASN A 351 21.03 30.66 -17.78
C ASN A 351 20.89 31.97 -17.01
N THR A 352 21.84 32.88 -17.24
CA THR A 352 21.92 34.16 -16.51
C THR A 352 20.68 35.04 -16.66
N LYS A 353 19.92 34.92 -17.76
CA LYS A 353 18.67 35.68 -17.97
C LYS A 353 17.56 35.24 -17.02
N ILE A 354 17.45 33.93 -16.78
CA ILE A 354 16.47 33.33 -15.87
C ILE A 354 16.93 33.45 -14.42
N ASN A 355 18.20 33.13 -14.16
CA ASN A 355 18.74 33.05 -12.79
C ASN A 355 18.70 34.42 -12.08
N LYS A 356 18.89 35.54 -12.80
CA LYS A 356 18.77 36.90 -12.24
C LYS A 356 17.33 37.27 -11.82
N LYS A 357 16.31 36.52 -12.26
CA LYS A 357 14.90 36.77 -11.95
C LYS A 357 14.42 36.03 -10.71
N VAL A 358 15.19 35.11 -10.15
CA VAL A 358 14.78 34.31 -8.99
C VAL A 358 15.67 34.64 -7.79
N SER A 359 15.07 34.84 -6.62
CA SER A 359 15.82 35.12 -5.39
C SER A 359 15.19 34.44 -4.16
N LEU A 360 16.04 34.09 -3.19
CA LEU A 360 15.63 33.65 -1.85
C LEU A 360 15.63 34.84 -0.89
N VAL A 361 14.62 34.94 -0.04
CA VAL A 361 14.57 35.91 1.07
C VAL A 361 14.05 35.21 2.30
N LYS A 362 14.75 35.34 3.43
CA LYS A 362 14.21 34.92 4.73
C LYS A 362 13.28 36.01 5.28
N GLY A 363 12.04 35.68 5.62
CA GLY A 363 11.16 36.64 6.28
C GLY A 363 9.67 36.36 6.19
N ASP A 364 8.90 37.39 6.53
CA ASP A 364 7.44 37.40 6.52
C ASP A 364 6.93 37.75 5.11
N ILE A 365 6.08 36.88 4.56
CA ILE A 365 5.53 37.04 3.22
C ILE A 365 4.57 38.24 3.12
N THR A 366 3.92 38.64 4.22
CA THR A 366 2.98 39.77 4.24
C THR A 366 3.67 41.12 4.04
N LYS A 367 4.99 41.18 4.21
CA LYS A 367 5.81 42.40 4.06
C LYS A 367 6.39 42.56 2.66
N GLN A 368 6.17 41.60 1.76
CA GLN A 368 6.80 41.60 0.43
C GLN A 368 6.13 42.62 -0.51
N LYS A 369 6.91 43.59 -0.99
CA LYS A 369 6.49 44.61 -1.97
C LYS A 369 6.59 44.08 -3.40
N VAL A 370 5.69 43.18 -3.76
CA VAL A 370 5.60 42.53 -5.08
C VAL A 370 4.19 42.69 -5.66
N HIS A 371 3.99 42.38 -6.95
CA HIS A 371 2.66 42.47 -7.54
C HIS A 371 1.67 41.46 -6.92
N ALA A 372 2.11 40.23 -6.67
CA ALA A 372 1.31 39.21 -5.99
C ALA A 372 2.10 38.45 -4.93
N ILE A 373 1.47 38.14 -3.80
CA ILE A 373 1.97 37.11 -2.89
C ILE A 373 1.14 35.84 -3.04
N VAL A 374 1.73 34.70 -2.75
CA VAL A 374 1.02 33.41 -2.77
C VAL A 374 0.61 33.05 -1.36
N ASN A 375 -0.66 32.71 -1.22
CA ASN A 375 -1.23 32.15 0.00
C ASN A 375 -1.41 30.64 -0.18
N CYS A 376 -0.83 29.85 0.73
CA CYS A 376 -1.06 28.41 0.82
C CYS A 376 -2.20 28.19 1.82
N THR A 377 -3.38 27.85 1.30
CA THR A 377 -4.63 27.75 2.08
C THR A 377 -5.32 26.40 1.88
N ASN A 378 -6.47 26.20 2.53
CA ASN A 378 -7.31 25.01 2.39
C ASN A 378 -8.38 25.18 1.29
N THR A 379 -9.14 24.11 1.01
CA THR A 379 -10.13 24.10 -0.08
C THR A 379 -11.31 25.05 0.11
N THR A 380 -11.55 25.54 1.33
CA THR A 380 -12.61 26.51 1.62
C THR A 380 -12.16 27.96 1.40
N LEU A 381 -10.84 28.21 1.27
CA LEU A 381 -10.24 29.55 1.23
C LEU A 381 -10.52 30.40 2.49
N HIS A 382 -10.82 29.73 3.61
CA HIS A 382 -11.06 30.37 4.90
C HIS A 382 -9.87 30.15 5.85
N PRO A 383 -9.55 31.12 6.73
CA PRO A 383 -8.45 30.98 7.68
C PRO A 383 -8.67 29.81 8.64
N GLY A 384 -7.58 29.12 8.98
CA GLY A 384 -7.57 27.85 9.70
C GLY A 384 -7.47 27.94 11.23
N GLY A 385 -7.41 29.14 11.81
CA GLY A 385 -7.50 29.32 13.27
C GLY A 385 -6.20 29.69 13.99
N GLY A 386 -5.19 30.20 13.28
CA GLY A 386 -4.16 31.08 13.88
C GLY A 386 -2.71 30.58 13.88
N LEU A 387 -2.36 29.51 13.16
CA LEU A 387 -1.01 28.94 13.14
C LEU A 387 -0.39 28.78 11.74
N HIS A 388 -1.08 29.24 10.68
CA HIS A 388 -0.64 29.06 9.29
C HIS A 388 -0.36 30.37 8.57
N VAL A 389 0.39 30.28 7.46
CA VAL A 389 0.65 31.43 6.57
C VAL A 389 -0.64 32.09 6.11
N ASP A 390 -1.70 31.30 5.93
CA ASP A 390 -3.05 31.73 5.60
C ASP A 390 -3.62 32.70 6.64
N ASP A 391 -3.53 32.34 7.93
CA ASP A 391 -4.05 33.18 9.02
C ASP A 391 -3.32 34.52 9.08
N VAL A 392 -2.00 34.51 8.90
CA VAL A 392 -1.16 35.72 8.92
C VAL A 392 -1.49 36.63 7.72
N ILE A 393 -1.71 36.05 6.54
CA ILE A 393 -2.13 36.79 5.34
C ILE A 393 -3.52 37.40 5.54
N HIS A 394 -4.49 36.63 6.05
CA HIS A 394 -5.85 37.13 6.32
C HIS A 394 -5.85 38.24 7.39
N ALA A 395 -5.08 38.07 8.47
CA ALA A 395 -4.95 39.08 9.51
C ALA A 395 -4.35 40.40 8.97
N ALA A 396 -3.32 40.29 8.13
CA ALA A 396 -2.64 41.46 7.56
C ALA A 396 -3.44 42.14 6.43
N ALA A 397 -4.19 41.39 5.61
CA ALA A 397 -5.00 41.94 4.53
C ALA A 397 -6.27 42.65 5.03
N GLY A 398 -6.84 42.18 6.14
CA GLY A 398 -8.11 42.66 6.69
C GLY A 398 -9.31 41.80 6.30
N PRO A 399 -10.48 42.03 6.94
CA PRO A 399 -11.69 41.20 6.78
C PRO A 399 -12.25 41.19 5.35
N GLU A 400 -11.89 42.17 4.52
CA GLU A 400 -12.30 42.26 3.13
C GLU A 400 -11.76 41.10 2.29
N LEU A 401 -10.58 40.57 2.61
CA LEU A 401 -10.00 39.42 1.93
C LEU A 401 -10.90 38.17 2.06
N LEU A 402 -11.39 37.90 3.27
CA LEU A 402 -12.28 36.76 3.52
C LEU A 402 -13.62 36.94 2.78
N LYS A 403 -14.16 38.17 2.74
CA LYS A 403 -15.40 38.46 2.00
C LYS A 403 -15.27 38.20 0.50
N GLU A 404 -14.10 38.43 -0.09
CA GLU A 404 -13.84 38.09 -1.49
C GLU A 404 -13.61 36.58 -1.68
N CYS A 405 -12.86 35.94 -0.78
CA CYS A 405 -12.62 34.48 -0.81
C CYS A 405 -13.93 33.67 -0.78
N ILE A 406 -14.92 34.08 0.03
CA ILE A 406 -16.24 33.44 0.09
C ILE A 406 -16.92 33.45 -1.30
N LYS A 407 -16.76 34.52 -2.09
CA LYS A 407 -17.36 34.64 -3.43
C LYS A 407 -16.68 33.75 -4.47
N LEU A 408 -15.46 33.28 -4.20
CA LEU A 408 -14.73 32.40 -5.10
C LEU A 408 -15.25 30.95 -5.08
N GLY A 409 -16.02 30.56 -4.07
CA GLY A 409 -16.60 29.21 -3.97
C GLY A 409 -15.57 28.11 -3.75
N GLY A 410 -14.56 28.35 -2.90
CA GLY A 410 -13.49 27.38 -2.59
C GLY A 410 -12.42 27.26 -3.67
N CYS A 411 -11.49 26.32 -3.53
CA CYS A 411 -10.42 26.05 -4.50
C CYS A 411 -9.98 24.58 -4.38
N LYS A 412 -9.74 23.87 -5.49
CA LYS A 412 -9.31 22.46 -5.41
C LYS A 412 -7.81 22.35 -5.18
N VAL A 413 -7.38 21.19 -4.68
CA VAL A 413 -5.95 20.87 -4.51
C VAL A 413 -5.22 21.00 -5.86
N GLY A 414 -4.08 21.68 -5.87
CA GLY A 414 -3.31 21.96 -7.09
C GLY A 414 -3.82 23.15 -7.91
N GLU A 415 -5.03 23.65 -7.67
CA GLU A 415 -5.57 24.85 -8.32
C GLU A 415 -5.12 26.14 -7.62
N ALA A 416 -5.33 27.26 -8.30
CA ALA A 416 -5.10 28.59 -7.73
C ALA A 416 -6.22 29.56 -8.14
N LYS A 417 -6.52 30.51 -7.25
CA LYS A 417 -7.45 31.62 -7.49
C LYS A 417 -6.81 32.94 -7.05
N ILE A 418 -7.29 34.07 -7.55
CA ILE A 418 -6.70 35.38 -7.30
C ILE A 418 -7.74 36.34 -6.71
N THR A 419 -7.31 37.16 -5.76
CA THR A 419 -8.09 38.24 -5.15
C THR A 419 -7.27 39.52 -5.09
N LEU A 420 -7.91 40.62 -4.68
CA LEU A 420 -7.18 41.80 -4.21
C LEU A 420 -6.45 41.52 -2.89
N ALA A 421 -5.37 42.28 -2.63
CA ALA A 421 -4.57 42.11 -1.42
C ALA A 421 -4.92 43.08 -0.27
N TYR A 422 -5.83 44.02 -0.51
CA TYR A 422 -6.36 44.94 0.50
C TYR A 422 -5.27 45.73 1.23
N LYS A 423 -5.10 45.52 2.55
CA LYS A 423 -4.13 46.27 3.39
C LYS A 423 -2.69 45.78 3.22
N LEU A 424 -2.45 44.71 2.46
CA LEU A 424 -1.10 44.22 2.19
C LEU A 424 -0.34 45.18 1.23
N PRO A 425 1.01 45.21 1.28
CA PRO A 425 1.83 45.99 0.34
C PRO A 425 1.80 45.45 -1.11
N SER A 426 1.30 44.24 -1.32
CA SER A 426 1.15 43.66 -2.65
C SER A 426 -0.17 44.11 -3.30
N LYS A 427 -0.34 43.89 -4.62
CA LYS A 427 -1.60 44.25 -5.30
C LYS A 427 -2.63 43.14 -5.24
N HIS A 428 -2.18 41.89 -5.30
CA HIS A 428 -3.05 40.70 -5.31
C HIS A 428 -2.54 39.61 -4.37
N VAL A 429 -3.45 38.76 -3.91
CA VAL A 429 -3.14 37.48 -3.27
C VAL A 429 -3.56 36.36 -4.21
N ILE A 430 -2.63 35.45 -4.51
CA ILE A 430 -2.93 34.23 -5.26
C ILE A 430 -3.04 33.08 -4.25
N HIS A 431 -4.25 32.59 -4.07
CA HIS A 431 -4.57 31.49 -3.17
C HIS A 431 -4.42 30.17 -3.90
N THR A 432 -3.59 29.27 -3.38
CA THR A 432 -3.47 27.91 -3.90
C THR A 432 -3.60 26.90 -2.77
N VAL A 433 -4.14 25.74 -3.10
CA VAL A 433 -4.33 24.65 -2.15
C VAL A 433 -3.26 23.61 -2.40
N GLY A 434 -2.26 23.61 -1.52
CA GLY A 434 -1.20 22.61 -1.53
C GLY A 434 -1.75 21.20 -1.23
N PRO A 435 -1.13 20.13 -1.76
CA PRO A 435 -1.50 18.78 -1.35
C PRO A 435 -1.16 18.53 0.12
N ILE A 436 -1.97 17.68 0.75
CA ILE A 436 -1.62 17.00 2.00
C ILE A 436 -0.89 15.71 1.61
N GLY A 437 0.28 15.48 2.19
CA GLY A 437 1.19 14.40 1.82
C GLY A 437 1.94 14.64 0.50
N MET A 438 2.75 13.66 0.09
CA MET A 438 3.57 13.75 -1.12
C MET A 438 2.75 13.53 -2.40
N ASN A 439 2.20 14.61 -2.97
CA ASN A 439 1.65 14.60 -4.32
C ASN A 439 2.47 15.52 -5.23
N VAL A 440 3.36 14.95 -6.04
CA VAL A 440 4.30 15.69 -6.91
C VAL A 440 3.54 16.52 -7.94
N ARG A 441 2.52 15.94 -8.59
CA ARG A 441 1.75 16.62 -9.63
C ARG A 441 0.92 17.77 -9.07
N ALA A 442 0.26 17.57 -7.94
CA ALA A 442 -0.53 18.63 -7.31
C ALA A 442 0.37 19.78 -6.84
N LEU A 443 1.53 19.49 -6.22
CA LEU A 443 2.47 20.53 -5.81
C LEU A 443 3.04 21.28 -7.01
N ASP A 444 3.42 20.58 -8.08
CA ASP A 444 3.85 21.19 -9.35
C ASP A 444 2.74 22.09 -9.92
N SER A 445 1.50 21.61 -9.94
CA SER A 445 0.32 22.39 -10.37
C SER A 445 0.09 23.64 -9.52
N CYS A 446 0.32 23.61 -8.21
CA CYS A 446 0.23 24.83 -7.37
C CYS A 446 1.16 25.93 -7.88
N TYR A 447 2.44 25.62 -8.10
CA TYR A 447 3.41 26.60 -8.60
C TYR A 447 3.05 27.07 -10.02
N LEU A 448 2.73 26.14 -10.92
CA LEU A 448 2.41 26.46 -12.32
C LEU A 448 1.13 27.29 -12.45
N ASN A 449 0.07 26.96 -11.71
CA ASN A 449 -1.19 27.70 -11.74
C ASN A 449 -1.05 29.10 -11.15
N CYS A 450 -0.27 29.26 -10.07
CA CYS A 450 0.08 30.58 -9.55
C CYS A 450 0.82 31.45 -10.57
N LEU A 451 1.82 30.89 -11.26
CA LEU A 451 2.58 31.61 -12.29
C LEU A 451 1.73 31.92 -13.53
N ASN A 452 0.81 31.03 -13.90
CA ASN A 452 -0.13 31.25 -15.00
C ASN A 452 -1.12 32.38 -14.66
N LEU A 453 -1.65 32.44 -13.44
CA LEU A 453 -2.49 33.56 -12.99
C LEU A 453 -1.71 34.88 -12.97
N LEU A 454 -0.45 34.86 -12.55
CA LEU A 454 0.43 36.03 -12.61
C LEU A 454 0.52 36.58 -14.05
N ARG A 455 0.76 35.69 -15.02
CA ARG A 455 0.85 36.04 -16.44
C ARG A 455 -0.48 36.54 -17.01
N LEU A 456 -1.58 35.83 -16.74
CA LEU A 456 -2.91 36.19 -17.23
C LEU A 456 -3.35 37.58 -16.74
N ASN A 457 -3.00 37.93 -15.50
CA ASN A 457 -3.29 39.23 -14.91
C ASN A 457 -2.20 40.29 -15.18
N LYS A 458 -1.24 40.00 -16.07
CA LYS A 458 -0.15 40.91 -16.49
C LYS A 458 0.69 41.44 -15.31
N LEU A 459 0.80 40.67 -14.24
CA LEU A 459 1.58 41.01 -13.05
C LEU A 459 3.05 40.64 -13.27
N LYS A 460 3.96 41.46 -12.74
CA LYS A 460 5.40 41.35 -13.04
C LYS A 460 6.25 40.77 -11.93
N SER A 461 5.71 40.60 -10.72
CA SER A 461 6.48 40.02 -9.62
C SER A 461 5.63 39.21 -8.65
N ILE A 462 6.18 38.10 -8.17
CA ILE A 462 5.49 37.17 -7.26
C ILE A 462 6.40 36.72 -6.12
N ALA A 463 5.83 36.53 -4.93
CA ALA A 463 6.51 35.88 -3.80
C ALA A 463 5.78 34.60 -3.39
N PHE A 464 6.52 33.49 -3.29
CA PHE A 464 6.03 32.18 -2.85
C PHE A 464 6.48 31.89 -1.41
N PRO A 465 5.59 31.37 -0.55
CA PRO A 465 6.00 30.68 0.67
C PRO A 465 6.46 29.25 0.33
N CYS A 466 6.94 28.50 1.32
CA CYS A 466 7.09 27.05 1.18
C CYS A 466 5.70 26.39 1.11
N ILE A 467 5.20 26.07 -0.09
CA ILE A 467 3.92 25.37 -0.26
C ILE A 467 4.08 23.91 0.22
N SER A 468 3.17 23.44 1.07
CA SER A 468 3.12 22.09 1.65
C SER A 468 4.34 21.62 2.46
N ALA A 469 5.35 22.45 2.74
CA ALA A 469 6.54 22.02 3.49
C ALA A 469 6.26 21.83 5.00
N GLY A 470 6.66 20.68 5.54
CA GLY A 470 6.69 20.38 6.97
C GLY A 470 5.33 20.10 7.61
N PHE A 471 4.40 21.06 7.59
CA PHE A 471 3.13 20.96 8.32
C PHE A 471 2.10 20.02 7.63
N HIS A 472 2.14 19.90 6.31
CA HIS A 472 1.21 19.07 5.53
C HIS A 472 1.79 17.70 5.15
N GLY A 473 2.84 17.23 5.84
CA GLY A 473 3.42 15.90 5.61
C GLY A 473 4.31 15.76 4.36
N TYR A 474 4.58 16.85 3.63
CA TYR A 474 5.54 16.86 2.53
C TYR A 474 6.96 17.07 3.08
N PRO A 475 7.93 16.17 2.81
CA PRO A 475 9.31 16.37 3.23
C PRO A 475 9.88 17.67 2.66
N ASN A 476 10.45 18.51 3.53
CA ASN A 476 10.90 19.87 3.19
C ASN A 476 11.85 19.89 1.97
N SER A 477 12.78 18.93 1.89
CA SER A 477 13.73 18.80 0.77
C SER A 477 13.06 18.44 -0.56
N GLU A 478 12.10 17.50 -0.55
CA GLU A 478 11.39 17.09 -1.76
C GLU A 478 10.42 18.18 -2.26
N ALA A 479 9.72 18.85 -1.34
CA ALA A 479 8.87 19.99 -1.66
C ALA A 479 9.69 21.13 -2.30
N ALA A 480 10.87 21.43 -1.75
CA ALA A 480 11.76 22.45 -2.28
C ALA A 480 12.31 22.10 -3.69
N LYS A 481 12.64 20.83 -3.95
CA LYS A 481 13.05 20.37 -5.29
C LYS A 481 11.96 20.61 -6.33
N ILE A 482 10.72 20.28 -6.00
CA ILE A 482 9.57 20.49 -6.90
C ILE A 482 9.37 21.98 -7.12
N ALA A 483 9.30 22.77 -6.05
CA ALA A 483 9.15 24.22 -6.13
C ALA A 483 10.14 24.89 -7.09
N LEU A 484 11.44 24.59 -6.92
CA LEU A 484 12.50 25.15 -7.75
C LEU A 484 12.44 24.63 -9.20
N LEU A 485 12.15 23.34 -9.39
CA LEU A 485 12.02 22.74 -10.72
C LEU A 485 10.82 23.31 -11.50
N SER A 486 9.66 23.44 -10.87
CA SER A 486 8.43 23.99 -11.48
C SER A 486 8.66 25.42 -11.94
N VAL A 487 9.23 26.27 -11.07
CA VAL A 487 9.57 27.67 -11.40
C VAL A 487 10.61 27.72 -12.52
N ARG A 488 11.64 26.86 -12.49
CA ARG A 488 12.67 26.81 -13.54
C ARG A 488 12.07 26.48 -14.89
N LYS A 489 11.29 25.40 -14.99
CA LYS A 489 10.61 24.96 -16.22
C LYS A 489 9.70 26.06 -16.77
N TRP A 490 8.93 26.72 -15.90
CA TRP A 490 8.02 27.78 -16.32
C TRP A 490 8.78 29.00 -16.87
N LEU A 491 9.87 29.41 -16.21
CA LEU A 491 10.68 30.55 -16.66
C LEU A 491 11.37 30.29 -18.00
N GLU A 492 11.77 29.05 -18.29
CA GLU A 492 12.38 28.73 -19.59
C GLU A 492 11.46 29.06 -20.77
N GLN A 493 10.16 28.92 -20.56
CA GLN A 493 9.14 29.24 -21.55
C GLN A 493 8.64 30.69 -21.46
N HIS A 494 8.70 31.32 -20.27
CA HIS A 494 7.96 32.57 -19.98
C HIS A 494 8.79 33.67 -19.30
N HIS A 495 10.12 33.61 -19.30
CA HIS A 495 10.97 34.58 -18.59
C HIS A 495 10.77 36.06 -18.97
N THR A 496 10.23 36.36 -20.16
CA THR A 496 9.93 37.74 -20.60
C THR A 496 8.66 38.30 -19.96
N THR A 497 7.78 37.45 -19.40
CA THR A 497 6.49 37.90 -18.85
C THR A 497 6.59 38.37 -17.39
N VAL A 498 7.63 37.95 -16.66
CA VAL A 498 7.85 38.23 -15.24
C VAL A 498 9.21 38.90 -15.01
N ASP A 499 9.29 39.86 -14.10
CA ASP A 499 10.52 40.55 -13.74
C ASP A 499 11.21 39.90 -12.53
N ARG A 500 10.43 39.39 -11.57
CA ARG A 500 10.97 38.80 -10.33
C ARG A 500 10.08 37.70 -9.74
N ILE A 501 10.69 36.58 -9.35
CA ILE A 501 10.10 35.53 -8.52
C ILE A 501 10.92 35.43 -7.22
N ILE A 502 10.26 35.49 -6.07
CA ILE A 502 10.90 35.42 -4.76
C ILE A 502 10.40 34.17 -4.05
N PHE A 503 11.29 33.34 -3.51
CA PHE A 503 10.91 32.36 -2.48
C PHE A 503 11.14 33.01 -1.11
N CYS A 504 10.05 33.29 -0.41
CA CYS A 504 10.03 33.89 0.92
C CYS A 504 9.97 32.78 1.97
N ILE A 505 11.12 32.50 2.58
CA ILE A 505 11.31 31.36 3.48
C ILE A 505 11.23 31.84 4.93
N PHE A 506 10.33 31.26 5.73
CA PHE A 506 10.12 31.72 7.10
C PHE A 506 11.11 31.09 8.10
N ASN A 507 11.24 29.77 8.09
CA ASN A 507 12.07 29.03 9.05
C ASN A 507 13.51 28.79 8.56
N ASN A 508 14.43 28.53 9.49
CA ASN A 508 15.85 28.32 9.16
C ASN A 508 16.13 27.00 8.43
N LEU A 509 15.37 25.94 8.74
CA LEU A 509 15.59 24.63 8.15
C LEU A 509 15.35 24.64 6.63
N ASP A 510 14.22 25.21 6.22
CA ASP A 510 13.89 25.40 4.80
C ASP A 510 14.88 26.33 4.12
N LEU A 511 15.37 27.36 4.82
CA LEU A 511 16.33 28.28 4.22
C LEU A 511 17.62 27.55 3.80
N VAL A 512 18.17 26.71 4.70
CA VAL A 512 19.37 25.90 4.39
C VAL A 512 19.12 24.95 3.22
N ILE A 513 17.95 24.30 3.19
CA ILE A 513 17.54 23.40 2.10
C ILE A 513 17.47 24.17 0.77
N TYR A 514 16.77 25.30 0.75
CA TYR A 514 16.60 26.11 -0.46
C TYR A 514 17.93 26.69 -0.92
N GLU A 515 18.82 27.15 -0.02
CA GLU A 515 20.15 27.66 -0.37
C GLU A 515 21.02 26.61 -1.05
N GLU A 516 20.98 25.36 -0.58
CA GLU A 516 21.73 24.26 -1.19
C GLU A 516 21.15 23.89 -2.57
N LEU A 517 19.83 23.73 -2.66
CA LEU A 517 19.18 23.37 -3.92
C LEU A 517 19.27 24.51 -4.96
N PHE A 518 19.32 25.78 -4.55
CA PHE A 518 19.44 26.91 -5.47
C PHE A 518 20.69 26.81 -6.35
N LYS A 519 21.79 26.31 -5.80
CA LYS A 519 23.04 26.08 -6.54
C LYS A 519 22.87 25.11 -7.71
N THR A 520 21.88 24.22 -7.62
CA THR A 520 21.57 23.21 -8.64
C THR A 520 20.55 23.70 -9.67
N TYR A 521 19.46 24.35 -9.23
CA TYR A 521 18.36 24.75 -10.13
C TYR A 521 18.55 26.14 -10.77
N PHE A 522 19.29 27.02 -10.10
CA PHE A 522 19.62 28.37 -10.56
C PHE A 522 21.12 28.66 -10.33
N PRO A 523 22.04 27.86 -10.93
CA PRO A 523 23.48 28.01 -10.74
C PRO A 523 23.97 29.40 -11.17
N LYS A 524 24.87 30.02 -10.39
CA LYS A 524 25.40 31.35 -10.71
C LYS A 524 26.37 31.32 -11.88
#